data_AF-A0A1W2TRC9-F1
#
_entry.id   AF-A0A1W2TRC9-F1
#
_cell.length_a   1.000
_cell.length_b   1.000
_cell.length_c   1.000
_cell.angle_alpha   90.00
_cell.angle_beta   90.00
_cell.angle_gamma   90.00
#
_symmetry.space_group_name_H-M   'P 1'
#
loop_
_entity.id
_entity.type
_entity.pdbx_description
1 polymer ?
#
loop_
_entity_poly.entity_id
_entity_poly.type
_entity_poly.pdbx_seq_one_letter_code
_entity_poly.pdbx_strand_id
1 'polypeptide(L)'
;MTVAKPKVASTASCCTCATLLTDVPHLGESEKSLPTVRWLDCCPRAICGRCIHENPRFNSYCPYCQISTIDTILPPGLRDPPSYTSSAYTASTAFDLSPPPYTPTPPTDLKLQGPLNEKSALQSDESAEDILHFLNHAHDSINSLSLLYGVPASALRRANNIASDHLIFGRRTVVIPGQYYKGGVSLSPRPIEGEEEERRKAKIRRWMVSCKVHEYDVALLYLEQAGYDLQMATDAYFADEEWERTHPADKTKRGKSIANMGSGTLRARER
;
A
#
# COMPACT_ATOMS: atom_id res chain seq x y z
N MET A 1 -25.49 -34.26 5.30
CA MET A 1 -26.14 -33.13 6.01
C MET A 1 -27.17 -32.52 5.06
N THR A 2 -28.43 -32.88 5.23
CA THR A 2 -29.55 -32.40 4.39
C THR A 2 -30.00 -31.05 4.91
N VAL A 3 -29.59 -29.97 4.25
CA VAL A 3 -30.05 -28.61 4.58
C VAL A 3 -31.53 -28.51 4.23
N ALA A 4 -32.36 -28.34 5.26
CA ALA A 4 -33.80 -28.14 5.13
C ALA A 4 -34.08 -26.90 4.28
N LYS A 5 -34.87 -27.06 3.20
CA LYS A 5 -35.38 -25.95 2.37
C LYS A 5 -36.35 -25.11 3.21
N PRO A 6 -36.07 -23.82 3.47
CA PRO A 6 -37.06 -22.96 4.08
C PRO A 6 -38.20 -22.69 3.09
N LYS A 7 -39.42 -23.11 3.45
CA LYS A 7 -40.66 -22.59 2.84
C LYS A 7 -40.81 -21.13 3.26
N VAL A 8 -40.23 -20.21 2.51
CA VAL A 8 -40.56 -18.78 2.59
C VAL A 8 -41.04 -18.33 1.22
N ALA A 9 -42.35 -18.39 1.04
CA ALA A 9 -43.02 -17.74 -0.07
C ALA A 9 -43.24 -16.27 0.31
N SER A 10 -42.29 -15.38 -0.04
CA SER A 10 -42.54 -13.94 -0.25
C SER A 10 -41.24 -13.21 -0.55
N THR A 11 -41.19 -12.52 -1.70
CA THR A 11 -40.19 -11.51 -2.14
C THR A 11 -38.78 -11.97 -2.58
N ALA A 12 -38.62 -13.13 -3.20
CA ALA A 12 -37.37 -13.42 -3.90
C ALA A 12 -37.35 -12.74 -5.29
N SER A 13 -36.26 -12.05 -5.64
CA SER A 13 -36.05 -11.44 -6.96
C SER A 13 -35.06 -12.24 -7.81
N CYS A 14 -35.21 -12.16 -9.12
CA CYS A 14 -34.24 -12.71 -10.06
C CYS A 14 -32.90 -11.99 -9.88
N CYS A 15 -31.83 -12.75 -9.68
CA CYS A 15 -30.52 -12.16 -9.50
C CYS A 15 -29.98 -11.52 -10.79
N THR A 16 -30.48 -11.87 -11.97
CA THR A 16 -29.97 -11.34 -13.25
C THR A 16 -30.71 -10.07 -13.70
N CYS A 17 -32.04 -10.06 -13.58
CA CYS A 17 -32.89 -8.95 -14.07
C CYS A 17 -33.61 -8.17 -12.95
N ALA A 18 -33.35 -8.48 -11.68
CA ALA A 18 -33.96 -7.88 -10.50
C ALA A 18 -35.50 -7.97 -10.41
N THR A 19 -36.18 -8.64 -11.35
CA THR A 19 -37.65 -8.81 -11.34
C THR A 19 -38.08 -9.70 -10.18
N LEU A 20 -39.15 -9.31 -9.48
CA LEU A 20 -39.75 -10.12 -8.42
C LEU A 20 -40.31 -11.43 -9.01
N LEU A 21 -39.99 -12.55 -8.36
CA LEU A 21 -40.40 -13.88 -8.84
C LEU A 21 -41.91 -14.12 -8.66
N THR A 22 -42.59 -13.31 -7.84
CA THR A 22 -44.05 -13.26 -7.72
C THR A 22 -44.74 -12.64 -8.93
N ASP A 23 -44.04 -11.77 -9.66
CA ASP A 23 -44.60 -11.01 -10.77
C ASP A 23 -44.36 -11.69 -12.13
N VAL A 24 -43.78 -12.90 -12.12
CA VAL A 24 -43.59 -13.69 -13.33
C VAL A 24 -44.90 -14.43 -13.60
N PRO A 25 -45.67 -14.09 -14.65
CA PRO A 25 -46.94 -14.73 -14.92
C PRO A 25 -46.73 -16.22 -15.22
N HIS A 26 -47.19 -17.07 -14.31
CA HIS A 26 -47.53 -18.46 -14.58
C HIS A 26 -48.92 -18.50 -15.22
N LEU A 27 -49.09 -17.95 -16.42
CA LEU A 27 -50.32 -18.16 -17.18
C LEU A 27 -50.00 -18.19 -18.67
N GLY A 28 -50.34 -19.33 -19.27
CA GLY A 28 -49.99 -19.67 -20.63
C GLY A 28 -50.94 -19.07 -21.67
N GLU A 29 -50.37 -18.86 -22.86
CA GLU A 29 -51.04 -18.89 -24.17
C GLU A 29 -49.97 -18.90 -25.30
N SER A 30 -48.87 -19.65 -25.14
CA SER A 30 -47.91 -19.90 -26.22
C SER A 30 -47.19 -21.24 -26.03
N GLU A 31 -47.08 -22.02 -27.10
CA GLU A 31 -46.73 -23.46 -27.21
C GLU A 31 -45.41 -23.94 -26.58
N LYS A 32 -44.65 -23.10 -25.86
CA LYS A 32 -43.44 -23.51 -25.14
C LYS A 32 -43.54 -23.05 -23.70
N SER A 33 -43.82 -23.99 -22.80
CA SER A 33 -43.79 -23.77 -21.36
C SER A 33 -42.44 -23.18 -20.95
N LEU A 34 -42.45 -21.92 -20.49
CA LEU A 34 -41.23 -21.28 -20.00
C LEU A 34 -40.70 -22.05 -18.79
N PRO A 35 -39.37 -22.27 -18.70
CA PRO A 35 -38.78 -23.04 -17.63
C PRO A 35 -39.05 -22.39 -16.27
N THR A 36 -39.43 -23.23 -15.30
CA THR A 36 -39.66 -22.85 -13.91
C THR A 36 -38.44 -22.13 -13.33
N VAL A 37 -38.67 -21.19 -12.40
CA VAL A 37 -37.64 -20.49 -11.62
C VAL A 37 -36.57 -21.48 -11.10
N ARG A 38 -35.30 -21.21 -11.39
CA ARG A 38 -34.16 -22.01 -10.90
C ARG A 38 -33.58 -21.37 -9.64
N TRP A 39 -33.51 -22.14 -8.56
CA TRP A 39 -32.76 -21.78 -7.38
C TRP A 39 -31.34 -22.34 -7.49
N LEU A 40 -30.34 -21.54 -7.10
CA LEU A 40 -28.93 -21.92 -7.20
C LEU A 40 -28.50 -22.72 -5.97
N ASP A 41 -27.70 -23.77 -6.16
CA ASP A 41 -27.21 -24.60 -5.05
C ASP A 41 -26.01 -23.98 -4.33
N CYS A 42 -25.23 -23.15 -5.03
CA CYS A 42 -24.04 -22.51 -4.47
C CYS A 42 -24.34 -21.30 -3.58
N CYS A 43 -25.52 -20.68 -3.71
CA CYS A 43 -25.90 -19.48 -2.97
C CYS A 43 -27.43 -19.31 -2.94
N PRO A 44 -28.01 -18.58 -1.96
CA PRO A 44 -29.46 -18.45 -1.78
C PRO A 44 -30.12 -17.49 -2.79
N ARG A 45 -29.74 -17.55 -4.06
CA ARG A 45 -30.22 -16.69 -5.16
C ARG A 45 -31.01 -17.52 -6.17
N ALA A 46 -31.90 -16.85 -6.89
CA ALA A 46 -32.76 -17.47 -7.90
C ALA A 46 -32.70 -16.72 -9.23
N ILE A 47 -32.91 -17.46 -10.32
CA ILE A 47 -32.96 -16.97 -11.70
C ILE A 47 -34.35 -17.24 -12.26
N CYS A 48 -35.00 -16.22 -12.82
CA CYS A 48 -36.32 -16.37 -13.43
C CYS A 48 -36.24 -17.13 -14.77
N GLY A 49 -37.35 -17.76 -15.16
CA GLY A 49 -37.47 -18.51 -16.41
C GLY A 49 -37.15 -17.70 -17.67
N ARG A 50 -37.45 -16.40 -17.68
CA ARG A 50 -37.16 -15.51 -18.81
C ARG A 50 -35.65 -15.37 -19.04
N CYS A 51 -34.88 -15.13 -17.97
CA CYS A 51 -33.41 -15.05 -18.07
C CYS A 51 -32.80 -16.39 -18.48
N ILE A 52 -33.34 -17.51 -17.99
CA ILE A 52 -32.88 -18.85 -18.39
C ILE A 52 -33.16 -19.11 -19.88
N HIS A 53 -34.32 -18.68 -20.38
CA HIS A 53 -34.67 -18.83 -21.78
C HIS A 53 -33.81 -17.95 -22.70
N GLU A 54 -33.53 -16.71 -22.29
CA GLU A 54 -32.67 -15.78 -23.03
C GLU A 54 -31.21 -16.25 -23.06
N ASN A 55 -30.74 -16.87 -21.96
CA ASN A 55 -29.40 -17.44 -21.90
C ASN A 55 -29.41 -18.83 -21.24
N PRO A 56 -29.38 -19.92 -22.03
CA PRO A 56 -29.50 -21.28 -21.52
C PRO A 56 -28.32 -21.70 -20.62
N ARG A 57 -27.21 -20.94 -20.63
CA ARG A 57 -26.08 -21.14 -19.70
C ARG A 57 -26.51 -21.02 -18.25
N PHE A 58 -27.51 -20.17 -17.95
CA PHE A 58 -28.03 -20.02 -16.59
C PHE A 58 -28.76 -21.26 -16.06
N ASN A 59 -28.99 -22.29 -16.88
CA ASN A 59 -29.50 -23.57 -16.40
C ASN A 59 -28.43 -24.38 -15.66
N SER A 60 -27.16 -24.19 -16.00
CA SER A 60 -26.03 -24.93 -15.42
C SER A 60 -24.98 -24.06 -14.76
N TYR A 61 -25.10 -22.73 -14.82
CA TYR A 61 -24.09 -21.79 -14.33
C TYR A 61 -24.69 -20.71 -13.43
N CYS A 62 -24.01 -20.41 -12.33
CA CYS A 62 -24.32 -19.28 -11.45
C CYS A 62 -23.53 -18.04 -11.90
N PRO A 63 -24.16 -16.95 -12.37
CA PRO A 63 -23.45 -15.75 -12.81
C PRO A 63 -22.72 -15.00 -11.70
N TYR A 64 -23.13 -15.19 -10.44
CA TYR A 64 -22.57 -14.47 -9.31
C TYR A 64 -21.38 -15.18 -8.68
N CYS A 65 -21.53 -16.49 -8.42
CA CYS A 65 -20.45 -17.29 -7.86
C CYS A 65 -19.50 -17.80 -8.95
N GLN A 66 -19.89 -17.68 -10.22
CA GLN A 66 -19.17 -18.20 -11.38
C GLN A 66 -18.93 -19.72 -11.32
N ILE A 67 -19.84 -20.45 -10.68
CA ILE A 67 -19.77 -21.91 -10.50
C ILE A 67 -20.71 -22.59 -11.49
N SER A 68 -20.22 -23.60 -12.20
CA SER A 68 -21.03 -24.54 -12.97
C SER A 68 -21.50 -25.70 -12.08
N THR A 69 -22.73 -26.17 -12.28
CA THR A 69 -23.30 -27.37 -11.65
C THR A 69 -23.23 -28.60 -12.55
N ILE A 70 -22.46 -28.52 -13.65
CA ILE A 70 -22.13 -29.68 -14.47
C ILE A 70 -20.90 -30.33 -13.83
N ASP A 71 -20.98 -31.63 -13.58
CA ASP A 71 -19.85 -32.43 -13.11
C ASP A 71 -18.77 -32.45 -14.20
N THR A 72 -17.91 -31.44 -14.20
CA THR A 72 -16.65 -31.49 -14.94
C THR A 72 -15.61 -32.15 -14.04
N ILE A 73 -14.57 -32.75 -14.65
CA ILE A 73 -13.47 -33.45 -13.97
C ILE A 73 -12.65 -32.47 -13.08
N LEU A 74 -13.01 -31.19 -13.09
CA LEU A 74 -12.37 -30.12 -12.35
C LEU A 74 -13.10 -29.88 -11.03
N PRO A 75 -12.36 -29.65 -9.93
CA PRO A 75 -12.97 -29.36 -8.65
C PRO A 75 -13.91 -28.13 -8.72
N PRO A 76 -15.02 -28.15 -7.97
CA PRO A 76 -16.05 -27.11 -8.06
C PRO A 76 -15.48 -25.73 -7.76
N GLY A 77 -15.63 -24.80 -8.71
CA GLY A 77 -15.18 -23.40 -8.58
C GLY A 77 -14.17 -22.92 -9.62
N LEU A 78 -13.69 -23.79 -10.52
CA LEU A 78 -12.80 -23.41 -11.61
C LEU A 78 -13.53 -23.38 -12.96
N ARG A 79 -13.40 -22.27 -13.67
CA ARG A 79 -14.00 -22.06 -15.00
C ARG A 79 -13.34 -23.00 -16.00
N ASP A 80 -14.15 -23.71 -16.79
CA ASP A 80 -13.61 -24.43 -17.96
C ASP A 80 -12.94 -23.42 -18.90
N PRO A 81 -11.68 -23.65 -19.28
CA PRO A 81 -11.04 -22.80 -20.28
C PRO A 81 -11.92 -22.81 -21.54
N PRO A 82 -12.04 -21.66 -22.24
CA PRO A 82 -12.72 -21.65 -23.54
C PRO A 82 -12.15 -22.78 -24.41
N SER A 83 -13.02 -23.57 -25.04
CA SER A 83 -12.60 -24.60 -25.98
C SER A 83 -11.91 -23.94 -27.17
N TYR A 84 -10.59 -23.79 -27.06
CA TYR A 84 -9.72 -23.66 -28.22
C TYR A 84 -9.76 -25.02 -28.89
N THR A 85 -10.62 -25.16 -29.89
CA THR A 85 -10.53 -26.23 -30.87
C THR A 85 -9.07 -26.31 -31.33
N SER A 86 -8.45 -27.45 -31.05
CA SER A 86 -7.09 -27.78 -31.46
C SER A 86 -7.01 -27.84 -32.99
N SER A 87 -6.90 -26.67 -33.63
CA SER A 87 -6.61 -26.52 -35.06
C SER A 87 -5.12 -26.70 -35.32
N ALA A 88 -4.56 -27.83 -34.90
CA ALA A 88 -3.19 -28.23 -35.24
C ALA A 88 -3.06 -29.77 -35.22
N TYR A 89 -3.90 -30.45 -35.99
CA TYR A 89 -3.67 -31.84 -36.39
C TYR A 89 -3.66 -31.96 -37.92
N THR A 90 -2.65 -31.36 -38.56
CA THR A 90 -2.09 -31.86 -39.83
C THR A 90 -0.69 -31.30 -40.01
N ALA A 91 0.26 -31.82 -39.25
CA ALA A 91 1.69 -31.84 -39.61
C ALA A 91 2.40 -32.92 -38.81
N SER A 92 1.98 -34.17 -39.01
CA SER A 92 2.73 -35.34 -38.54
C SER A 92 3.97 -35.52 -39.43
N THR A 93 5.07 -34.83 -39.13
CA THR A 93 6.43 -35.28 -39.47
C THR A 93 7.41 -34.81 -38.40
N ALA A 94 7.74 -35.77 -37.52
CA ALA A 94 9.02 -35.98 -36.85
C ALA A 94 9.81 -34.74 -36.39
N PHE A 95 9.74 -34.41 -35.09
CA PHE A 95 10.92 -34.07 -34.29
C PHE A 95 10.69 -34.51 -32.84
N ASP A 96 11.33 -35.61 -32.49
CA ASP A 96 11.56 -36.05 -31.12
C ASP A 96 12.62 -35.13 -30.50
N LEU A 97 12.20 -34.13 -29.73
CA LEU A 97 13.09 -33.33 -28.89
C LEU A 97 12.39 -33.07 -27.55
N SER A 98 12.90 -33.75 -26.53
CA SER A 98 12.60 -33.48 -25.12
C SER A 98 12.81 -32.01 -24.75
N PRO A 99 12.10 -31.46 -23.74
CA PRO A 99 12.26 -30.08 -23.33
C PRO A 99 13.69 -29.81 -22.82
N PRO A 100 14.21 -28.59 -23.02
CA PRO A 100 15.60 -28.27 -22.68
C PRO A 100 15.82 -28.32 -21.15
N PRO A 101 17.00 -28.74 -20.70
CA PRO A 101 17.32 -28.84 -19.28
C PRO A 101 17.54 -27.44 -18.67
N TYR A 102 16.91 -27.18 -17.54
CA TYR A 102 17.15 -25.97 -16.75
C TYR A 102 18.50 -26.08 -16.03
N THR A 103 19.53 -25.45 -16.60
CA THR A 103 20.79 -25.20 -15.90
C THR A 103 21.26 -23.78 -16.22
N PRO A 104 21.55 -22.92 -15.22
CA PRO A 104 21.98 -21.55 -15.46
C PRO A 104 23.45 -21.51 -15.87
N THR A 105 23.74 -21.03 -17.08
CA THR A 105 25.11 -20.75 -17.55
C THR A 105 25.49 -19.28 -17.32
N PRO A 106 26.75 -18.99 -16.91
CA PRO A 106 27.28 -17.65 -16.66
C PRO A 106 27.61 -16.90 -17.98
N PRO A 107 27.79 -15.56 -17.96
CA PRO A 107 27.92 -14.78 -19.18
C PRO A 107 29.35 -14.85 -19.72
N THR A 108 29.48 -15.32 -20.96
CA THR A 108 30.73 -15.20 -21.73
C THR A 108 30.51 -14.23 -22.88
N ASP A 109 31.32 -13.18 -22.90
CA ASP A 109 31.52 -12.23 -23.99
C ASP A 109 31.66 -12.94 -25.34
N LEU A 110 30.78 -12.60 -26.30
CA LEU A 110 31.05 -12.82 -27.71
C LEU A 110 30.62 -11.60 -28.53
N LYS A 111 31.63 -10.79 -28.82
CA LYS A 111 31.70 -9.75 -29.83
C LYS A 111 31.45 -10.38 -31.21
N LEU A 112 30.36 -10.03 -31.89
CA LEU A 112 30.19 -10.28 -33.32
C LEU A 112 29.92 -8.96 -34.04
N GLN A 113 30.86 -8.62 -34.92
CA GLN A 113 30.88 -7.43 -35.75
C GLN A 113 29.81 -7.52 -36.85
N GLY A 114 28.96 -6.51 -36.95
CA GLY A 114 28.13 -6.21 -38.11
C GLY A 114 28.43 -4.77 -38.57
N PRO A 115 28.42 -4.49 -39.89
CA PRO A 115 28.96 -3.24 -40.43
C PRO A 115 28.08 -2.04 -40.11
N LEU A 116 28.79 -0.95 -39.83
CA LEU A 116 28.36 0.42 -39.58
C LEU A 116 27.26 0.90 -40.53
N ASN A 117 26.10 1.23 -39.96
CA ASN A 117 25.24 2.30 -40.48
C ASN A 117 25.20 3.42 -39.44
N GLU A 118 26.17 4.32 -39.53
CA GLU A 118 26.45 5.46 -38.64
C GLU A 118 25.45 6.61 -38.80
N LYS A 119 24.14 6.33 -38.73
CA LYS A 119 23.15 7.42 -38.76
C LYS A 119 21.87 7.18 -37.96
N SER A 120 21.97 6.54 -36.80
CA SER A 120 20.90 6.61 -35.78
C SER A 120 21.40 6.55 -34.33
N ALA A 121 22.71 6.55 -34.08
CA ALA A 121 23.29 6.48 -32.74
C ALA A 121 23.79 7.84 -32.23
N LEU A 122 22.98 8.89 -32.35
CA LEU A 122 23.11 10.15 -31.61
C LEU A 122 21.71 10.73 -31.42
N GLN A 123 20.85 10.02 -30.67
CA GLN A 123 20.00 10.76 -29.75
C GLN A 123 20.82 10.86 -28.48
N SER A 124 21.34 12.04 -28.21
CA SER A 124 21.79 12.42 -26.88
C SER A 124 20.70 12.02 -25.90
N ASP A 125 20.93 10.93 -25.16
CA ASP A 125 20.25 10.67 -23.90
C ASP A 125 20.61 11.85 -22.99
N GLU A 126 19.84 12.92 -23.09
CA GLU A 126 19.68 13.88 -22.01
C GLU A 126 19.18 13.03 -20.85
N SER A 127 20.12 12.59 -20.00
CA SER A 127 19.82 11.76 -18.84
C SER A 127 18.82 12.54 -18.00
N ALA A 128 17.55 12.21 -18.17
CA ALA A 128 16.47 12.87 -17.46
C ALA A 128 16.82 12.85 -15.97
N GLU A 129 16.78 14.03 -15.36
CA GLU A 129 17.25 14.23 -14.00
C GLU A 129 16.49 13.31 -13.04
N ASP A 130 17.22 12.65 -12.15
CA ASP A 130 16.62 11.81 -11.13
C ASP A 130 15.81 12.66 -10.15
N ILE A 131 14.58 12.22 -9.87
CA ILE A 131 13.64 12.97 -9.04
C ILE A 131 13.53 12.33 -7.67
N LEU A 132 13.54 13.15 -6.63
CA LEU A 132 13.38 12.70 -5.25
C LEU A 132 11.90 12.75 -4.82
N HIS A 133 11.40 11.63 -4.32
CA HIS A 133 10.04 11.50 -3.78
C HIS A 133 10.08 11.29 -2.27
N PHE A 134 9.28 12.07 -1.53
CA PHE A 134 9.09 11.93 -0.08
C PHE A 134 8.04 10.87 0.22
N LEU A 135 8.40 9.88 1.02
CA LEU A 135 7.57 8.71 1.31
C LEU A 135 6.53 8.96 2.39
N ASN A 136 5.27 8.72 2.06
CA ASN A 136 4.19 8.51 3.01
C ASN A 136 4.13 7.04 3.44
N HIS A 137 4.56 6.76 4.65
CA HIS A 137 4.69 5.39 5.17
C HIS A 137 3.33 4.68 5.32
N ALA A 138 2.20 5.41 5.28
CA ALA A 138 0.87 4.82 5.34
C ALA A 138 0.34 4.34 3.98
N HIS A 139 0.82 4.93 2.87
CA HIS A 139 0.22 4.74 1.54
C HIS A 139 1.24 4.39 0.44
N ASP A 140 2.52 4.68 0.66
CA ASP A 140 3.56 4.43 -0.30
C ASP A 140 4.17 3.04 -0.10
N SER A 141 4.27 2.34 -1.22
CA SER A 141 4.89 1.04 -1.40
C SER A 141 5.59 1.05 -2.75
N ILE A 142 6.52 0.13 -2.98
CA ILE A 142 7.21 0.05 -4.28
C ILE A 142 6.23 -0.11 -5.44
N ASN A 143 5.16 -0.88 -5.24
CA ASN A 143 4.14 -1.08 -6.26
C ASN A 143 3.30 0.18 -6.51
N SER A 144 2.89 0.90 -5.46
CA SER A 144 2.13 2.15 -5.65
C SER A 144 2.97 3.23 -6.31
N LEU A 145 4.24 3.36 -5.96
CA LEU A 145 5.18 4.29 -6.61
C LEU A 145 5.47 3.91 -8.06
N SER A 146 5.61 2.61 -8.33
CA SER A 146 5.79 2.08 -9.68
C SER A 146 4.64 2.48 -10.61
N LEU A 147 3.41 2.41 -10.10
CA LEU A 147 2.21 2.85 -10.84
C LEU A 147 2.12 4.38 -10.95
N LEU A 148 2.42 5.10 -9.87
CA LEU A 148 2.31 6.57 -9.81
C LEU A 148 3.25 7.24 -10.82
N TYR A 149 4.46 6.72 -10.95
CA TYR A 149 5.51 7.29 -11.80
C TYR A 149 5.73 6.53 -13.11
N GLY A 150 5.02 5.42 -13.33
CA GLY A 150 5.20 4.57 -14.52
C GLY A 150 6.59 3.91 -14.60
N VAL A 151 7.26 3.73 -13.47
CA VAL A 151 8.61 3.15 -13.40
C VAL A 151 8.52 1.68 -13.02
N PRO A 152 9.22 0.74 -13.69
CA PRO A 152 9.22 -0.67 -13.30
C PRO A 152 9.71 -0.86 -11.86
N ALA A 153 9.01 -1.66 -11.05
CA ALA A 153 9.37 -1.93 -9.66
C ALA A 153 10.82 -2.45 -9.49
N SER A 154 11.31 -3.26 -10.45
CA SER A 154 12.69 -3.76 -10.46
C SER A 154 13.73 -2.66 -10.74
N ALA A 155 13.40 -1.65 -11.56
CA ALA A 155 14.26 -0.50 -11.79
C ALA A 155 14.31 0.39 -10.53
N LEU A 156 13.16 0.63 -9.90
CA LEU A 156 13.05 1.42 -8.67
C LEU A 156 13.86 0.78 -7.51
N ARG A 157 13.79 -0.55 -7.36
CA ARG A 157 14.58 -1.29 -6.37
C ARG A 157 16.08 -1.18 -6.60
N ARG A 158 16.52 -1.33 -7.85
CA ARG A 158 17.94 -1.23 -8.22
C ARG A 158 18.48 0.18 -7.99
N ALA A 159 17.73 1.21 -8.39
CA ALA A 159 18.13 2.60 -8.21
C ALA A 159 18.27 3.00 -6.73
N ASN A 160 17.47 2.40 -5.84
CA ASN A 160 17.46 2.73 -4.41
C ASN A 160 18.17 1.71 -3.51
N ASN A 161 18.80 0.69 -4.08
CA ASN A 161 19.40 -0.43 -3.34
C ASN A 161 18.41 -1.05 -2.32
N ILE A 162 17.22 -1.42 -2.81
CA ILE A 162 16.17 -2.05 -2.01
C ILE A 162 16.07 -3.53 -2.36
N ALA A 163 16.48 -4.41 -1.43
CA ALA A 163 16.38 -5.86 -1.62
C ALA A 163 14.94 -6.38 -1.48
N SER A 164 14.16 -5.83 -0.55
CA SER A 164 12.81 -6.29 -0.21
C SER A 164 11.85 -5.13 0.05
N ASP A 165 10.55 -5.36 -0.15
CA ASP A 165 9.57 -4.27 -0.18
C ASP A 165 9.43 -3.50 1.12
N HIS A 166 9.51 -4.21 2.24
CA HIS A 166 9.40 -3.63 3.57
C HIS A 166 10.55 -2.68 3.95
N LEU A 167 11.69 -2.75 3.26
CA LEU A 167 12.82 -1.85 3.51
C LEU A 167 12.57 -0.43 2.99
N ILE A 168 11.46 -0.19 2.30
CA ILE A 168 11.06 1.17 1.91
C ILE A 168 10.69 2.02 3.13
N PHE A 169 10.08 1.42 4.16
CA PHE A 169 9.64 2.13 5.37
C PHE A 169 10.79 2.59 6.28
N GLY A 170 12.01 2.09 6.05
CA GLY A 170 13.20 2.59 6.75
C GLY A 170 13.76 3.89 6.15
N ARG A 171 13.19 4.37 5.05
CA ARG A 171 13.65 5.55 4.32
C ARG A 171 12.59 6.64 4.35
N ARG A 172 13.04 7.89 4.41
CA ARG A 172 12.16 9.07 4.27
C ARG A 172 11.90 9.43 2.82
N THR A 173 12.84 9.09 1.93
CA THR A 173 12.86 9.54 0.54
C THR A 173 13.31 8.41 -0.37
N VAL A 174 12.81 8.40 -1.60
CA VAL A 174 13.14 7.45 -2.66
C VAL A 174 13.48 8.21 -3.94
N VAL A 175 14.54 7.76 -4.61
CA VAL A 175 14.97 8.27 -5.92
C VAL A 175 14.15 7.61 -7.01
N ILE A 176 13.65 8.40 -7.93
CA ILE A 176 12.86 7.96 -9.08
C ILE A 176 13.71 8.18 -10.31
N PRO A 177 14.14 7.10 -10.99
CA PRO A 177 14.97 7.22 -12.18
C PRO A 177 14.28 8.04 -13.27
N GLY A 178 14.91 9.14 -13.67
CA GLY A 178 14.38 10.02 -14.72
C GLY A 178 14.26 9.32 -16.08
N GLN A 179 15.04 8.25 -16.30
CA GLN A 179 14.98 7.40 -17.50
C GLN A 179 13.55 6.95 -17.86
N TYR A 180 12.72 6.69 -16.84
CA TYR A 180 11.35 6.20 -17.02
C TYR A 180 10.31 7.32 -16.80
N TYR A 181 10.63 8.31 -15.96
CA TYR A 181 9.71 9.38 -15.61
C TYR A 181 10.15 10.72 -16.20
N LYS A 182 9.47 11.15 -17.28
CA LYS A 182 9.72 12.42 -17.98
C LYS A 182 8.93 13.61 -17.40
N GLY A 183 8.24 13.42 -16.28
CA GLY A 183 7.34 14.42 -15.72
C GLY A 183 8.03 15.58 -14.99
N GLY A 184 9.35 15.49 -14.71
CA GLY A 184 10.17 16.58 -14.19
C GLY A 184 9.81 17.10 -12.79
N VAL A 185 8.69 16.68 -12.20
CA VAL A 185 8.19 17.16 -10.90
C VAL A 185 7.92 15.99 -9.98
N SER A 186 8.26 16.13 -8.68
CA SER A 186 7.90 15.12 -7.69
C SER A 186 6.40 15.17 -7.40
N LEU A 187 5.72 14.04 -7.62
CA LEU A 187 4.33 13.80 -7.23
C LEU A 187 4.19 13.44 -5.73
N SER A 188 5.20 13.74 -4.91
CA SER A 188 5.19 13.39 -3.50
C SER A 188 4.14 14.19 -2.74
N PRO A 189 3.38 13.57 -1.83
CA PRO A 189 2.49 14.30 -0.94
C PRO A 189 3.34 15.31 -0.15
N ARG A 190 2.93 16.59 -0.19
CA ARG A 190 3.49 17.60 0.73
C ARG A 190 3.15 17.20 2.18
N PRO A 191 3.97 17.62 3.16
CA PRO A 191 4.43 16.83 4.32
C PRO A 191 3.38 16.06 5.16
N ILE A 192 3.77 14.84 5.57
CA ILE A 192 2.97 13.82 6.28
C ILE A 192 2.71 14.11 7.77
N GLU A 193 3.55 14.91 8.43
CA GLU A 193 3.32 15.37 9.81
C GLU A 193 2.41 16.62 9.88
N GLY A 194 1.86 17.04 8.74
CA GLY A 194 1.04 18.23 8.63
C GLY A 194 1.86 19.52 8.59
N GLU A 195 1.32 20.55 7.93
CA GLU A 195 1.95 21.87 7.82
C GLU A 195 2.28 22.48 9.20
N GLU A 196 1.48 22.14 10.22
CA GLU A 196 1.59 22.69 11.55
C GLU A 196 2.81 22.16 12.32
N GLU A 197 3.08 20.86 12.27
CA GLU A 197 4.24 20.29 12.97
C GLU A 197 5.56 20.69 12.32
N GLU A 198 5.61 20.79 10.99
CA GLU A 198 6.79 21.31 10.29
C GLU A 198 7.04 22.79 10.61
N ARG A 199 6.00 23.63 10.67
CA ARG A 199 6.16 25.01 11.17
C ARG A 199 6.67 25.02 12.60
N ARG A 200 6.18 24.12 13.46
CA ARG A 200 6.62 24.00 14.85
C ARG A 200 8.11 23.61 14.93
N LYS A 201 8.52 22.53 14.25
CA LYS A 201 9.92 22.08 14.19
C LYS A 201 10.85 23.11 13.54
N ALA A 202 10.37 23.83 12.52
CA ALA A 202 11.14 24.91 11.89
C ALA A 202 11.28 26.14 12.80
N LYS A 203 10.28 26.44 13.65
CA LYS A 203 10.38 27.49 14.67
C LYS A 203 11.37 27.12 15.77
N ILE A 204 11.32 25.87 16.26
CA ILE A 204 12.28 25.35 17.25
C ILE A 204 13.72 25.47 16.73
N ARG A 205 13.99 24.98 15.51
CA ARG A 205 15.32 25.11 14.90
C ARG A 205 15.76 26.56 14.73
N ARG A 206 14.86 27.45 14.31
CA ARG A 206 15.16 28.89 14.17
C ARG A 206 15.49 29.54 15.51
N TRP A 207 14.73 29.23 16.56
CA TRP A 207 14.98 29.73 17.91
C TRP A 207 16.33 29.25 18.44
N MET A 208 16.62 27.94 18.33
CA MET A 208 17.90 27.34 18.75
C MET A 208 19.10 28.03 18.08
N VAL A 209 19.00 28.32 16.78
CA VAL A 209 20.05 29.04 16.04
C VAL A 209 20.16 30.51 16.48
N SER A 210 19.03 31.18 16.73
CA SER A 210 19.00 32.59 17.14
C SER A 210 19.60 32.80 18.54
N CYS A 211 19.21 31.97 19.51
CA CYS A 211 19.68 32.03 20.88
C CYS A 211 21.02 31.29 21.09
N LYS A 212 21.48 30.53 20.08
CA LYS A 212 22.67 29.64 20.15
C LYS A 212 22.57 28.57 21.23
N VAL A 213 21.35 28.10 21.51
CA VAL A 213 21.04 27.03 22.46
C VAL A 213 20.95 25.71 21.70
N HIS A 214 21.59 24.65 22.21
CA HIS A 214 21.60 23.33 21.57
C HIS A 214 20.71 22.32 22.30
N GLU A 215 20.26 22.67 23.49
CA GLU A 215 19.30 21.93 24.32
C GLU A 215 17.89 22.08 23.75
N TYR A 216 17.40 21.00 23.15
CA TYR A 216 16.05 20.94 22.56
C TYR A 216 14.95 21.21 23.59
N ASP A 217 15.09 20.68 24.81
CA ASP A 217 14.08 20.82 25.86
C ASP A 217 13.93 22.28 26.33
N VAL A 218 15.04 23.03 26.35
CA VAL A 218 15.03 24.47 26.67
C VAL A 218 14.30 25.23 25.57
N ALA A 219 14.59 24.92 24.30
CA ALA A 219 13.89 25.53 23.17
C ALA A 219 12.39 25.25 23.18
N LEU A 220 11.99 24.04 23.56
CA LEU A 220 10.58 23.68 23.73
C LEU A 220 9.93 24.51 24.83
N LEU A 221 10.56 24.64 25.99
CA LEU A 221 10.02 25.38 27.12
C LEU A 221 9.72 26.85 26.76
N TYR A 222 10.69 27.55 26.18
CA TYR A 222 10.50 28.96 25.79
C TYR A 222 9.46 29.13 24.69
N LEU A 223 9.45 28.24 23.69
CA LEU A 223 8.46 28.32 22.61
C LEU A 223 7.06 27.93 23.07
N GLU A 224 6.90 26.98 23.97
CA GLU A 224 5.59 26.62 24.53
C GLU A 224 5.03 27.77 25.38
N GLN A 225 5.86 28.38 26.22
CA GLN A 225 5.49 29.52 27.05
C GLN A 225 5.10 30.77 26.22
N ALA A 226 5.73 30.96 25.05
CA ALA A 226 5.43 32.04 24.11
C ALA A 226 4.34 31.69 23.08
N GLY A 227 3.65 30.54 23.20
CA GLY A 227 2.62 30.12 22.23
C GLY A 227 3.17 29.91 20.80
N TYR A 228 4.44 29.52 20.69
CA TYR A 228 5.23 29.40 19.48
C TYR A 228 5.43 30.72 18.72
N ASP A 229 5.39 31.88 19.38
CA ASP A 229 5.93 33.11 18.80
C ASP A 229 7.45 33.14 18.92
N LEU A 230 8.14 33.24 17.77
CA LEU A 230 9.59 33.18 17.70
C LEU A 230 10.23 34.40 18.38
N GLN A 231 9.70 35.61 18.15
CA GLN A 231 10.32 36.83 18.66
C GLN A 231 10.14 36.94 20.17
N MET A 232 8.93 36.69 20.66
CA MET A 232 8.65 36.71 22.10
C MET A 232 9.51 35.67 22.85
N ALA A 233 9.69 34.46 22.28
CA ALA A 233 10.54 33.44 22.88
C ALA A 233 12.04 33.82 22.86
N THR A 234 12.53 34.51 21.82
CA THR A 234 13.93 34.97 21.81
C THR A 234 14.15 36.11 22.81
N ASP A 235 13.21 37.05 22.90
CA ASP A 235 13.32 38.20 23.80
C ASP A 235 13.27 37.76 25.27
N ALA A 236 12.39 36.80 25.60
CA ALA A 236 12.32 36.21 26.93
C ALA A 236 13.65 35.54 27.34
N TYR A 237 14.28 34.79 26.42
CA TYR A 237 15.57 34.17 26.67
C TYR A 237 16.68 35.20 26.95
N PHE A 238 16.76 36.25 26.13
CA PHE A 238 17.78 37.30 26.34
C PHE A 238 17.53 38.10 27.62
N ALA A 239 16.27 38.33 27.98
CA ALA A 239 15.93 38.98 29.25
C ALA A 239 16.39 38.15 30.46
N ASP A 240 16.22 36.83 30.42
CA ASP A 240 16.69 35.93 31.47
C ASP A 240 18.23 35.91 31.55
N GLU A 241 18.93 35.84 30.42
CA GLU A 241 20.41 35.95 30.38
C GLU A 241 20.93 37.28 30.96
N GLU A 242 20.25 38.39 30.64
CA GLU A 242 20.58 39.70 31.20
C GLU A 242 20.30 39.77 32.71
N TRP A 243 19.22 39.13 33.15
CA TRP A 243 18.87 39.02 34.55
C TRP A 243 19.94 38.22 35.31
N GLU A 244 20.36 37.05 34.80
CA GLU A 244 21.42 36.24 35.40
C GLU A 244 22.76 36.97 35.48
N ARG A 245 23.10 37.75 34.44
CA ARG A 245 24.33 38.57 34.41
C ARG A 245 24.32 39.68 35.47
N THR A 246 23.16 40.26 35.75
CA THR A 246 23.01 41.36 36.73
C THR A 246 22.73 40.87 38.14
N HIS A 247 22.29 39.62 38.30
CA HIS A 247 22.01 38.96 39.57
C HIS A 247 22.89 37.70 39.73
N PRO A 248 24.23 37.85 39.80
CA PRO A 248 25.12 36.71 39.97
C PRO A 248 24.74 35.95 41.24
N ALA A 249 24.33 34.68 41.07
CA ALA A 249 23.90 33.85 42.18
C ALA A 249 25.00 33.72 43.24
N ASP A 250 24.66 33.99 44.49
CA ASP A 250 25.55 33.85 45.64
C ASP A 250 25.76 32.34 45.92
N LYS A 251 26.68 31.71 45.18
CA LYS A 251 26.94 30.25 45.19
C LYS A 251 27.49 29.73 46.54
N THR A 252 27.55 30.55 47.59
CA THR A 252 28.21 30.23 48.86
C THR A 252 27.31 29.71 49.98
N LYS A 253 25.98 29.60 49.81
CA LYS A 253 25.07 29.24 50.93
C LYS A 253 24.18 28.01 50.75
N ARG A 254 24.46 27.11 49.81
CA ARG A 254 23.74 25.82 49.72
C ARG A 254 24.70 24.65 49.76
N GLY A 255 25.15 24.29 50.96
CA GLY A 255 25.99 23.12 51.15
C GLY A 255 26.47 22.86 52.57
N LYS A 256 25.63 22.97 53.61
CA LYS A 256 25.94 22.36 54.91
C LYS A 256 24.73 22.16 55.84
N SER A 257 23.88 21.20 55.51
CA SER A 257 23.18 20.40 56.53
C SER A 257 22.51 19.23 55.84
N ILE A 258 23.07 18.03 55.98
CA ILE A 258 22.40 16.73 56.11
C ILE A 258 23.55 15.70 56.12
N ALA A 259 23.85 15.18 57.31
CA ALA A 259 24.31 13.80 57.57
C ALA A 259 24.87 13.71 59.00
N ASN A 260 24.00 13.61 60.01
CA ASN A 260 24.31 12.77 61.16
C ASN A 260 23.01 12.34 61.87
N MET A 261 22.32 11.36 61.28
CA MET A 261 21.27 10.60 61.95
C MET A 261 21.38 9.16 61.44
N GLY A 262 21.80 8.25 62.32
CA GLY A 262 21.57 6.81 62.16
C GLY A 262 22.80 5.92 62.21
N SER A 263 23.22 5.52 63.42
CA SER A 263 23.45 4.10 63.74
C SER A 263 23.72 3.95 65.24
N GLY A 264 22.92 3.14 65.91
CA GLY A 264 23.01 2.94 67.36
C GLY A 264 21.85 2.12 67.91
N THR A 265 21.74 0.89 67.44
CA THR A 265 20.92 -0.20 68.01
C THR A 265 21.15 -0.33 69.51
N LEU A 266 20.09 -0.48 70.33
CA LEU A 266 19.87 -1.63 71.24
C LEU A 266 18.76 -1.42 72.29
N ARG A 267 18.00 -2.51 72.45
CA ARG A 267 17.31 -3.04 73.64
C ARG A 267 15.83 -2.67 73.90
N ALA A 268 15.03 -3.69 73.61
CA ALA A 268 13.83 -4.11 74.33
C ALA A 268 13.91 -3.97 75.86
N ARG A 269 12.79 -3.58 76.48
CA ARG A 269 12.16 -4.36 77.56
C ARG A 269 10.74 -3.88 77.86
N GLU A 270 9.88 -4.86 78.10
CA GLU A 270 8.51 -4.77 78.62
C GLU A 270 8.44 -4.06 79.99
N ARG A 271 7.41 -3.24 80.19
CA ARG A 271 6.30 -3.44 81.15
C ARG A 271 5.30 -2.30 81.08
#